data_AF-A0A934X978-F1
#
_entry.id   AF-A0A934X978-F1
#
_cell.length_a   1.000
_cell.length_b   1.000
_cell.length_c   1.000
_cell.angle_alpha   90.00
_cell.angle_beta   90.00
_cell.angle_gamma   90.00
#
_symmetry.space_group_name_H-M   'P 1'
#
loop_
_entity.id
_entity.type
_entity.pdbx_description
1 polymer ?
#
loop_
_entity_poly.entity_id
_entity_poly.type
_entity_poly.pdbx_seq_one_letter_code
_entity_poly.pdbx_strand_id
1 'polypeptide(L)'
;MTVVVDTNVILVANDAHAEVSPECVLECVQRLSQVMESGSIAIDDAYRILGEYLNKTSPSNGNGVGDLFVKWVLANMGNAQRVQQVPLNEWDDDQFAEFPAGPLEAVFDRSDRKFAAVANAHPAKPPIWQAADCKWLDWWPELKAHGVDVTFLCSDDVCQFYKKKFPQKPMPVLP
;
A
#
# COMPACT_ATOMS: atom_id res chain seq x y z
N MET A 1 -11.19 -9.56 6.95
CA MET A 1 -10.23 -9.53 5.83
C MET A 1 -9.00 -8.78 6.29
N THR A 2 -7.80 -9.29 6.02
CA THR A 2 -6.52 -8.60 6.28
C THR A 2 -5.98 -8.02 4.96
N VAL A 3 -5.43 -6.81 5.00
CA VAL A 3 -4.86 -6.13 3.83
C VAL A 3 -3.52 -5.49 4.18
N VAL A 4 -2.66 -5.26 3.19
CA VAL A 4 -1.53 -4.33 3.31
C VAL A 4 -1.95 -3.04 2.62
N VAL A 5 -1.74 -1.88 3.26
CA VAL A 5 -2.19 -0.59 2.70
C VAL A 5 -0.95 0.20 2.28
N ASP A 6 -0.83 0.55 1.01
CA ASP A 6 0.22 1.47 0.57
C ASP A 6 -0.06 2.89 1.09
N THR A 7 0.99 3.65 1.41
CA THR A 7 0.86 5.03 1.90
C THR A 7 0.10 5.93 0.93
N ASN A 8 0.19 5.70 -0.38
CA ASN A 8 -0.55 6.46 -1.38
C ASN A 8 -2.08 6.37 -1.20
N VAL A 9 -2.61 5.24 -0.70
CA VAL A 9 -4.05 5.10 -0.40
C VAL A 9 -4.47 6.05 0.72
N ILE A 10 -3.63 6.18 1.73
CA ILE A 10 -3.86 7.05 2.90
C ILE A 10 -3.81 8.52 2.47
N LEU A 11 -2.85 8.90 1.63
CA LEU A 11 -2.71 10.26 1.12
C LEU A 11 -3.87 10.66 0.21
N VAL A 12 -4.31 9.76 -0.67
CA VAL A 12 -5.49 10.00 -1.52
C VAL A 12 -6.75 10.16 -0.67
N ALA A 13 -6.95 9.34 0.36
CA ALA A 13 -8.09 9.47 1.27
C ALA A 13 -8.08 10.78 2.10
N ASN A 14 -6.94 11.46 2.17
CA ASN A 14 -6.80 12.78 2.77
C ASN A 14 -6.99 13.93 1.76
N ASP A 15 -7.37 13.63 0.52
CA ASP A 15 -7.46 14.60 -0.59
C ASP A 15 -6.11 15.32 -0.86
N ALA A 16 -5.00 14.63 -0.57
CA ALA A 16 -3.65 15.22 -0.66
C ALA A 16 -3.00 15.06 -2.05
N HIS A 17 -3.76 14.65 -3.07
CA HIS A 17 -3.26 14.40 -4.41
C HIS A 17 -4.11 15.11 -5.48
N ALA A 18 -3.72 16.34 -5.86
CA ALA A 18 -4.54 17.23 -6.68
C ALA A 18 -4.93 16.71 -8.08
N GLU A 19 -4.22 15.73 -8.63
CA GLU A 19 -4.54 15.17 -9.96
C GLU A 19 -5.46 13.94 -9.94
N VAL A 20 -5.85 13.38 -8.77
CA VAL A 20 -6.77 12.22 -8.75
C VAL A 20 -8.23 12.64 -8.86
N SER A 21 -9.05 11.76 -9.41
CA SER A 21 -10.49 11.92 -9.46
C SER A 21 -11.16 11.92 -8.07
N PRO A 22 -12.29 12.64 -7.89
CA PRO A 22 -13.11 12.52 -6.68
C PRO A 22 -13.56 11.09 -6.39
N GLU A 23 -13.80 10.29 -7.44
CA GLU A 23 -14.16 8.88 -7.35
C GLU A 23 -13.05 8.06 -6.67
N CYS A 24 -11.79 8.31 -7.01
CA CYS A 24 -10.63 7.67 -6.38
C CYS A 24 -10.48 8.05 -4.91
N VAL A 25 -10.68 9.33 -4.56
CA VAL A 25 -10.69 9.78 -3.17
C VAL A 25 -11.79 9.06 -2.37
N LEU A 26 -13.01 9.00 -2.93
CA LEU A 26 -14.14 8.35 -2.27
C LEU A 26 -13.91 6.84 -2.07
N GLU A 27 -13.37 6.15 -3.07
CA GLU A 27 -13.05 4.72 -2.93
C GLU A 27 -12.01 4.49 -1.84
N CYS A 28 -10.91 5.27 -1.82
CA CYS A 28 -9.90 5.15 -0.76
C CYS A 28 -10.50 5.41 0.63
N VAL A 29 -11.35 6.44 0.77
CA VAL A 29 -12.08 6.73 2.01
C VAL A 29 -12.94 5.54 2.45
N GLN A 30 -13.73 4.98 1.54
CA GLN A 30 -14.62 3.85 1.84
C GLN A 30 -13.84 2.62 2.26
N ARG A 31 -12.75 2.30 1.55
CA ARG A 31 -11.93 1.11 1.82
C ARG A 31 -11.19 1.20 3.16
N LEU A 32 -10.59 2.35 3.48
CA LEU A 32 -9.99 2.57 4.80
C LEU A 32 -11.03 2.49 5.92
N SER A 33 -12.22 3.05 5.72
CA SER A 33 -13.31 2.98 6.70
C SER A 33 -13.76 1.54 6.97
N GLN A 34 -13.92 0.72 5.92
CA GLN A 34 -14.25 -0.70 6.06
C GLN A 34 -13.20 -1.48 6.87
N VAL A 35 -11.91 -1.18 6.67
CA VAL A 35 -10.84 -1.79 7.49
C VAL A 35 -10.99 -1.38 8.94
N MET A 36 -11.16 -0.08 9.24
CA MET A 36 -11.31 0.42 10.60
C MET A 36 -12.54 -0.13 11.33
N GLU A 37 -13.62 -0.44 10.62
CA GLU A 37 -14.86 -0.97 11.18
C GLU A 37 -14.79 -2.48 11.43
N SER A 38 -14.29 -3.26 10.47
CA SER A 38 -14.44 -4.73 10.49
C SER A 38 -13.27 -5.51 9.92
N GLY A 39 -12.30 -4.86 9.28
CA GLY A 39 -11.11 -5.49 8.70
C GLY A 39 -9.89 -5.52 9.64
N SER A 40 -8.76 -5.92 9.07
CA SER A 40 -7.46 -5.93 9.72
C SER A 40 -6.40 -5.42 8.73
N ILE A 41 -5.30 -4.87 9.24
CA ILE A 41 -4.13 -4.51 8.44
C ILE A 41 -2.94 -5.40 8.81
N ALA A 42 -2.09 -5.72 7.85
CA ALA A 42 -0.76 -6.26 8.08
C ALA A 42 0.30 -5.17 7.89
N ILE A 43 1.25 -5.07 8.83
CA ILE A 43 2.38 -4.14 8.81
C ILE A 43 3.67 -4.85 9.21
N ASP A 44 4.84 -4.23 9.01
CA ASP A 44 6.10 -4.79 9.50
C ASP A 44 6.23 -4.63 11.03
N ASP A 45 7.09 -5.45 11.63
CA ASP A 45 7.34 -5.52 13.07
C ASP A 45 8.34 -4.47 13.59
N ALA A 46 9.00 -3.71 12.72
CA ALA A 46 10.00 -2.70 13.12
C ALA A 46 9.62 -1.27 12.70
N TYR A 47 8.31 -0.99 12.57
CA TYR A 47 7.77 0.35 12.43
C TYR A 47 8.11 1.07 11.10
N ARG A 48 8.54 0.35 10.05
CA ARG A 48 8.91 0.98 8.77
C ARG A 48 7.70 1.52 8.01
N ILE A 49 6.64 0.72 7.92
CA ILE A 49 5.37 1.12 7.29
C ILE A 49 4.71 2.22 8.12
N LEU A 50 4.57 2.00 9.42
CA LEU A 50 3.92 2.97 10.30
C LEU A 50 4.71 4.28 10.43
N GLY A 51 6.03 4.21 10.42
CA GLY A 51 6.91 5.37 10.37
C GLY A 51 6.75 6.16 9.08
N GLU A 52 6.61 5.49 7.93
CA GLU A 52 6.28 6.16 6.67
C GLU A 52 4.93 6.86 6.73
N TYR A 53 3.90 6.20 7.25
CA TYR A 53 2.57 6.80 7.40
C TYR A 53 2.65 8.08 8.23
N LEU A 54 3.32 8.04 9.37
CA LEU A 54 3.47 9.19 10.28
C LEU A 54 4.27 10.34 9.66
N ASN A 55 5.25 10.02 8.82
CA ASN A 55 6.05 11.03 8.12
C ASN A 55 5.28 11.69 6.98
N LYS A 56 4.39 10.94 6.31
CA LYS A 56 3.64 11.42 5.14
C LYS A 56 2.30 12.04 5.48
N THR A 57 1.76 11.75 6.67
CA THR A 57 0.47 12.25 7.14
C THR A 57 0.62 13.17 8.35
N SER A 58 -0.47 13.76 8.83
CA SER A 58 -0.43 14.66 9.99
C SER A 58 -1.44 14.24 11.04
N PRO A 59 -1.38 12.99 11.56
CA PRO A 59 -2.46 12.42 12.34
C PRO A 59 -2.81 13.29 13.53
N SER A 60 -1.85 13.81 14.29
CA SER A 60 -2.14 14.64 15.48
C SER A 60 -3.07 15.85 15.23
N ASN A 61 -3.03 16.44 14.04
CA ASN A 61 -3.79 17.67 13.72
C ASN A 61 -4.76 17.51 12.53
N GLY A 62 -4.61 16.44 11.77
CA GLY A 62 -5.37 16.16 10.57
C GLY A 62 -6.71 15.48 10.86
N ASN A 63 -7.69 15.81 10.02
CA ASN A 63 -9.07 15.33 10.12
C ASN A 63 -9.49 14.50 8.90
N GLY A 64 -8.56 14.25 7.95
CA GLY A 64 -8.83 13.39 6.81
C GLY A 64 -8.97 11.92 7.22
N VAL A 65 -9.64 11.12 6.39
CA VAL A 65 -9.89 9.70 6.71
C VAL A 65 -8.59 8.90 6.75
N GLY A 66 -7.59 9.27 5.94
CA GLY A 66 -6.25 8.72 6.04
C GLY A 66 -5.57 9.03 7.38
N ASP A 67 -5.67 10.27 7.88
CA ASP A 67 -5.14 10.63 9.21
C ASP A 67 -5.84 9.85 10.33
N LEU A 68 -7.17 9.69 10.24
CA LEU A 68 -7.95 8.88 11.16
C LEU A 68 -7.55 7.40 11.10
N PHE A 69 -7.28 6.88 9.91
CA PHE A 69 -6.78 5.53 9.70
C PHE A 69 -5.44 5.31 10.42
N VAL A 70 -4.49 6.23 10.27
CA VAL A 70 -3.18 6.12 10.95
C VAL A 70 -3.33 6.17 12.47
N LYS A 71 -4.20 7.05 13.02
CA LYS A 71 -4.55 7.04 14.45
C LYS A 71 -5.12 5.69 14.88
N TRP A 72 -6.02 5.14 14.07
CA TRP A 72 -6.65 3.86 14.36
C TRP A 72 -5.63 2.72 14.38
N VAL A 73 -4.68 2.68 13.43
CA VAL A 73 -3.58 1.69 13.44
C VAL A 73 -2.77 1.82 14.73
N LEU A 74 -2.33 3.03 15.09
CA LEU A 74 -1.58 3.31 16.33
C LEU A 74 -2.33 2.83 17.58
N ALA A 75 -3.62 3.13 17.68
CA ALA A 75 -4.45 2.74 18.80
C ALA A 75 -4.67 1.22 18.90
N ASN A 76 -4.53 0.50 17.79
CA ASN A 76 -4.75 -0.96 17.70
C ASN A 76 -3.45 -1.77 17.57
N MET A 77 -2.26 -1.18 17.71
CA MET A 77 -0.96 -1.87 17.55
C MET A 77 -0.81 -3.13 18.43
N GLY A 78 -1.40 -3.12 19.63
CA GLY A 78 -1.39 -4.26 20.55
C GLY A 78 -2.50 -5.30 20.30
N ASN A 79 -3.38 -5.06 19.33
CA ASN A 79 -4.51 -5.93 19.01
C ASN A 79 -4.23 -6.71 17.73
N ALA A 80 -3.69 -7.92 17.87
CA ALA A 80 -3.34 -8.80 16.76
C ALA A 80 -4.52 -9.20 15.85
N GLN A 81 -5.77 -9.02 16.29
CA GLN A 81 -6.95 -9.24 15.43
C GLN A 81 -7.19 -8.06 14.48
N ARG A 82 -6.65 -6.87 14.77
CA ARG A 82 -6.85 -5.64 13.99
C ARG A 82 -5.57 -5.22 13.26
N VAL A 83 -4.41 -5.34 13.91
CA VAL A 83 -3.10 -5.04 13.35
C VAL A 83 -2.20 -6.27 13.50
N GLN A 84 -1.89 -6.91 12.37
CA GLN A 84 -1.03 -8.09 12.31
C GLN A 84 0.39 -7.64 11.99
N GLN A 85 1.29 -7.76 12.95
CA GLN A 85 2.70 -7.45 12.74
C GLN A 85 3.40 -8.66 12.10
N VAL A 86 4.13 -8.40 11.03
CA VAL A 86 4.81 -9.39 10.22
C VAL A 86 6.32 -9.19 10.37
N PRO A 87 7.04 -10.18 10.92
CA PRO A 87 8.49 -10.10 11.02
C PRO A 87 9.16 -10.03 9.66
N LEU A 88 10.01 -9.02 9.45
CA LEU A 88 10.82 -8.89 8.25
C LEU A 88 12.31 -8.88 8.58
N ASN A 89 13.11 -9.60 7.80
CA ASN A 89 14.56 -9.64 7.91
C ASN A 89 15.17 -8.67 6.90
N GLU A 90 15.43 -7.45 7.34
CA GLU A 90 16.12 -6.44 6.56
C GLU A 90 17.64 -6.67 6.61
N TRP A 91 18.28 -6.84 5.45
CA TRP A 91 19.72 -7.13 5.34
C TRP A 91 20.52 -5.97 4.72
N ASP A 92 19.85 -5.01 4.09
CA ASP A 92 20.35 -3.70 3.69
C ASP A 92 19.15 -2.72 3.67
N ASP A 93 19.41 -1.42 3.55
CA ASP A 93 18.39 -0.35 3.55
C ASP A 93 17.30 -0.63 2.51
N ASP A 94 16.06 -0.82 2.97
CA ASP A 94 14.90 -1.21 2.15
C ASP A 94 15.14 -2.52 1.34
N GLN A 95 15.90 -3.48 1.87
CA GLN A 95 16.10 -4.80 1.27
C GLN A 95 15.76 -5.91 2.25
N PHE A 96 14.79 -6.75 1.88
CA PHE A 96 14.17 -7.73 2.77
C PHE A 96 14.35 -9.13 2.23
N ALA A 97 14.69 -10.09 3.09
CA ALA A 97 14.77 -11.50 2.70
C ALA A 97 13.41 -12.03 2.21
N GLU A 98 12.32 -11.42 2.69
CA GLU A 98 10.95 -11.77 2.35
C GLU A 98 10.43 -11.08 1.09
N PHE A 99 11.22 -10.27 0.39
CA PHE A 99 10.78 -9.69 -0.88
C PHE A 99 10.54 -10.82 -1.91
N PRO A 100 9.38 -10.87 -2.59
CA PRO A 100 8.95 -12.05 -3.34
C PRO A 100 9.80 -12.38 -4.58
N ALA A 101 10.41 -11.39 -5.23
CA ALA A 101 11.03 -11.55 -6.54
C ALA A 101 12.36 -10.80 -6.66
N GLY A 102 13.49 -11.52 -6.60
CA GLY A 102 14.83 -10.92 -6.68
C GLY A 102 15.08 -10.03 -7.91
N PRO A 103 14.76 -10.47 -9.14
CA PRO A 103 14.90 -9.63 -10.33
C PRO A 103 14.04 -8.36 -10.30
N LEU A 104 12.84 -8.44 -9.71
CA LEU A 104 11.94 -7.30 -9.56
C LEU A 104 12.49 -6.29 -8.57
N GLU A 105 13.17 -6.73 -7.51
CA GLU A 105 13.71 -5.85 -6.46
C GLU A 105 14.61 -4.74 -7.04
N ALA A 106 15.40 -5.05 -8.07
CA ALA A 106 16.30 -4.10 -8.73
C ALA A 106 15.59 -2.94 -9.44
N VAL A 107 14.32 -3.11 -9.84
CA VAL A 107 13.52 -2.10 -10.55
C VAL A 107 12.32 -1.59 -9.73
N PHE A 108 12.07 -2.18 -8.57
CA PHE A 108 11.06 -1.78 -7.61
C PHE A 108 11.56 -0.58 -6.79
N ASP A 109 10.69 0.40 -6.53
CA ASP A 109 11.06 1.53 -5.68
C ASP A 109 11.44 1.03 -4.28
N ARG A 110 12.57 1.50 -3.75
CA ARG A 110 13.14 1.02 -2.47
C ARG A 110 12.12 1.12 -1.33
N SER A 111 11.52 2.30 -1.16
CA SER A 111 10.51 2.55 -0.12
C SER A 111 9.32 1.59 -0.20
N ASP A 112 8.96 1.12 -1.38
CA ASP A 112 7.72 0.34 -1.55
C ASP A 112 7.95 -1.15 -1.26
N ARG A 113 9.21 -1.60 -1.21
CA ARG A 113 9.57 -3.02 -1.03
C ARG A 113 9.03 -3.61 0.27
N LYS A 114 8.92 -2.81 1.33
CA LYS A 114 8.37 -3.25 2.61
C LYS A 114 6.92 -3.72 2.50
N PHE A 115 6.09 -3.10 1.65
CA PHE A 115 4.70 -3.52 1.45
C PHE A 115 4.63 -4.90 0.78
N ALA A 116 5.43 -5.11 -0.27
CA ALA A 116 5.55 -6.40 -0.95
C ALA A 116 6.12 -7.49 -0.03
N ALA A 117 7.13 -7.16 0.78
CA ALA A 117 7.72 -8.08 1.76
C ALA A 117 6.71 -8.49 2.83
N VAL A 118 5.97 -7.55 3.43
CA VAL A 118 4.91 -7.85 4.40
C VAL A 118 3.84 -8.76 3.79
N ALA A 119 3.35 -8.42 2.59
CA ALA A 119 2.33 -9.22 1.91
C ALA A 119 2.84 -10.63 1.61
N ASN A 120 4.09 -10.78 1.17
CA ASN A 120 4.67 -12.08 0.84
C ASN A 120 4.92 -12.96 2.08
N ALA A 121 5.41 -12.37 3.18
CA ALA A 121 5.75 -13.07 4.41
C ALA A 121 4.53 -13.47 5.24
N HIS A 122 3.44 -12.72 5.13
CA HIS A 122 2.23 -13.00 5.87
C HIS A 122 1.60 -14.34 5.41
N PRO A 123 1.22 -15.26 6.33
CA PRO A 123 0.72 -16.60 5.96
C PRO A 123 -0.47 -16.61 5.00
N ALA A 124 -1.38 -15.65 5.16
CA ALA A 124 -2.56 -15.51 4.29
C ALA A 124 -2.30 -14.74 2.98
N LYS A 125 -1.08 -14.23 2.73
CA LYS A 125 -0.71 -13.38 1.58
C LYS A 125 -1.78 -12.30 1.24
N PRO A 126 -2.08 -11.39 2.20
CA PRO A 126 -3.12 -10.40 2.03
C PRO A 126 -2.82 -9.50 0.82
N PRO A 127 -3.86 -9.02 0.10
CA PRO A 127 -3.63 -8.14 -1.03
C PRO A 127 -3.07 -6.80 -0.57
N ILE A 128 -2.22 -6.21 -1.40
CA ILE A 128 -1.72 -4.86 -1.25
C ILE A 128 -2.71 -3.91 -1.91
N TRP A 129 -3.27 -2.99 -1.14
CA TRP A 129 -4.09 -1.91 -1.66
C TRP A 129 -3.21 -0.77 -2.11
N GLN A 130 -3.51 -0.32 -3.32
CA GLN A 130 -2.77 0.69 -4.03
C GLN A 130 -3.80 1.63 -4.68
N ALA A 131 -3.63 2.95 -4.59
CA ALA A 131 -4.54 3.88 -5.23
C ALA A 131 -4.06 4.24 -6.64
N ALA A 132 -3.15 5.21 -6.76
CA ALA A 132 -2.88 5.88 -8.02
C ALA A 132 -1.39 5.94 -8.41
N ASP A 133 -0.45 5.41 -7.63
CA ASP A 133 0.93 5.27 -8.12
C ASP A 133 1.02 4.24 -9.26
N CYS A 134 1.09 4.77 -10.48
CA CYS A 134 1.14 3.99 -11.69
C CYS A 134 2.37 3.09 -11.86
N LYS A 135 3.47 3.28 -11.11
CA LYS A 135 4.63 2.38 -11.23
C LYS A 135 4.29 0.94 -10.85
N TRP A 136 3.35 0.75 -9.92
CA TRP A 136 2.86 -0.56 -9.51
C TRP A 136 2.25 -1.37 -10.66
N LEU A 137 1.81 -0.72 -11.75
CA LEU A 137 1.32 -1.39 -12.95
C LEU A 137 2.41 -2.21 -13.68
N ASP A 138 3.68 -1.81 -13.58
CA ASP A 138 4.80 -2.56 -14.13
C ASP A 138 5.19 -3.76 -13.24
N TRP A 139 4.81 -3.75 -11.96
CA TRP A 139 5.32 -4.69 -10.96
C TRP A 139 4.31 -5.78 -10.57
N TRP A 140 3.01 -5.49 -10.61
CA TRP A 140 1.99 -6.44 -10.16
C TRP A 140 2.03 -7.81 -10.87
N PRO A 141 2.38 -7.96 -12.17
CA PRO A 141 2.36 -9.28 -12.80
C PRO A 141 3.38 -10.23 -12.16
N GLU A 142 4.57 -9.72 -11.85
CA GLU A 142 5.65 -10.49 -11.23
C GLU A 142 5.36 -10.77 -9.75
N LEU A 143 4.74 -9.81 -9.03
CA LEU A 143 4.23 -10.03 -7.68
C LEU A 143 3.16 -11.14 -7.67
N LYS A 144 2.23 -11.12 -8.64
CA LYS A 144 1.17 -12.11 -8.79
C LYS A 144 1.73 -13.50 -9.07
N ALA A 145 2.78 -13.60 -9.88
CA ALA A 145 3.49 -14.86 -10.12
C ALA A 145 4.06 -15.49 -8.83
N HIS A 146 4.33 -14.68 -7.80
CA HIS A 146 4.78 -15.10 -6.48
C HIS A 146 3.66 -15.16 -5.43
N GLY A 147 2.40 -15.06 -5.87
CA GLY A 147 1.21 -15.15 -5.03
C GLY A 147 0.91 -13.89 -4.21
N VAL A 148 1.52 -12.75 -4.55
CA VAL A 148 1.21 -11.46 -3.93
C VAL A 148 0.23 -10.72 -4.83
N ASP A 149 -0.97 -10.48 -4.29
CA ASP A 149 -2.02 -9.75 -4.99
C ASP A 149 -1.90 -8.25 -4.79
N VAL A 150 -2.16 -7.48 -5.85
CA VAL A 150 -2.27 -6.01 -5.80
C VAL A 150 -3.69 -5.62 -6.22
N THR A 151 -4.38 -4.84 -5.40
CA THR A 151 -5.69 -4.28 -5.71
C THR A 151 -5.57 -2.79 -5.96
N PHE A 152 -5.80 -2.37 -7.19
CA PHE A 152 -5.84 -0.97 -7.59
C PHE A 152 -7.22 -0.38 -7.28
N LEU A 153 -7.30 0.46 -6.25
CA LEU A 153 -8.53 1.14 -5.84
C LEU A 153 -8.95 2.23 -6.85
N CYS A 154 -8.00 2.79 -7.59
CA CYS A 154 -8.23 3.86 -8.55
C CYS A 154 -7.78 3.47 -9.96
N SER A 155 -8.40 2.42 -10.52
CA SER A 155 -8.04 1.82 -11.82
C SER A 155 -7.94 2.84 -12.96
N ASP A 156 -8.85 3.81 -13.01
CA ASP A 156 -8.91 4.80 -14.08
C ASP A 156 -7.77 5.82 -13.96
N ASP A 157 -7.57 6.38 -12.76
CA ASP A 157 -6.49 7.33 -12.47
C ASP A 157 -5.12 6.68 -12.66
N VAL A 158 -4.92 5.46 -12.14
CA VAL A 158 -3.64 4.76 -12.25
C VAL A 158 -3.26 4.49 -13.72
N CYS A 159 -4.25 4.13 -14.56
CA CYS A 159 -4.04 3.97 -16.01
C CYS A 159 -3.77 5.31 -16.72
N GLN A 160 -4.48 6.38 -16.35
CA GLN A 160 -4.26 7.71 -16.90
C GLN A 160 -2.85 8.22 -16.57
N PHE A 161 -2.42 8.08 -15.32
CA PHE A 161 -1.08 8.47 -14.88
C PHE A 161 0.00 7.62 -15.54
N TYR A 162 -0.24 6.33 -15.73
CA TYR A 162 0.69 5.47 -16.47
C TYR A 162 0.90 5.96 -17.91
N LYS A 163 -0.19 6.24 -18.63
CA LYS A 163 -0.12 6.75 -20.01
C LYS A 163 0.64 8.08 -20.10
N LYS A 164 0.45 8.97 -19.12
CA LYS A 164 1.15 10.28 -19.04
C LYS A 164 2.64 10.08 -18.75
N LYS A 165 3.00 9.15 -17.86
CA LYS A 165 4.38 8.92 -17.39
C LYS A 165 5.21 8.06 -18.35
N PHE A 166 4.59 7.09 -19.02
CA PHE A 166 5.23 6.13 -19.91
C PHE A 166 4.56 6.09 -21.30
N PRO A 167 4.58 7.21 -22.06
CA PRO A 167 3.83 7.33 -23.31
C PRO A 167 4.27 6.36 -24.42
N GLN A 168 5.46 5.76 -24.29
CA GLN A 168 6.01 4.80 -25.25
C GLN A 168 5.76 3.34 -24.85
N LYS A 169 5.26 3.08 -23.64
CA LYS A 169 4.90 1.73 -23.20
C LYS A 169 3.47 1.40 -23.63
N PRO A 170 3.16 0.12 -23.91
CA PRO A 170 1.77 -0.29 -24.11
C PRO A 170 0.94 -0.01 -22.86
N MET A 171 -0.37 0.16 -23.03
CA MET A 171 -1.27 0.27 -21.87
C MET A 171 -1.17 -1.01 -21.04
N PRO A 172 -0.95 -0.88 -19.73
CA PRO A 172 -0.82 -2.03 -18.86
C PRO A 172 -2.18 -2.70 -18.67
N VAL A 173 -2.14 -4.01 -18.43
CA VAL A 173 -3.33 -4.77 -18.04
C VAL A 173 -3.50 -4.63 -16.53
N LEU A 174 -4.73 -4.47 -16.07
CA LEU A 174 -5.08 -4.51 -14.65
C LEU A 174 -5.29 -5.97 -14.21
N PRO A 175 -4.94 -6.32 -12.95
CA PRO A 175 -5.17 -7.65 -12.38
C PRO A 175 -6.64 -8.08 -12.33
#